data_AF-A0A9W7CZY9-F1
#
_entry.id   AF-A0A9W7CZY9-F1
#
_cell.length_a   1.000
_cell.length_b   1.000
_cell.length_c   1.000
_cell.angle_alpha   90.00
_cell.angle_beta   90.00
_cell.angle_gamma   90.00
#
_symmetry.space_group_name_H-M   'P 1'
#
loop_
_entity.id
_entity.type
_entity.pdbx_description
1 polymer ?
#
loop_
_entity_poly.entity_id
_entity_poly.type
_entity_poly.pdbx_seq_one_letter_code
_entity_poly.pdbx_strand_id
1 'polypeptide(L)'
;MGGAPTTVNSHWRGCGSDDVAYAIATEQNGVTLGFIMKEQREVAARATVSTPSTPRVESLKLHVNSYVGREGEPILRWLVEVVTAITAQRIVDPLSKVAFAIPCLGGRARRWASIAEFLDLQQGKHDVHAYAQRARYLVSNIMTNPIDEATKVVTFMKGLKDGPVKTYLFREYPSTLEAAIPLAMQEEFGLR
;
A
#
# COMPACT_ATOMS: atom_id res chain seq x y z
N MET A 1 30.68 5.38 -39.50
CA MET A 1 29.43 6.18 -39.42
C MET A 1 28.29 5.18 -39.51
N GLY A 2 27.68 4.69 -38.43
CA GLY A 2 27.16 5.42 -37.28
C GLY A 2 25.65 5.66 -37.45
N GLY A 3 24.87 4.61 -37.78
CA GLY A 3 23.41 4.69 -37.91
C GLY A 3 22.74 4.29 -36.60
N ALA A 4 22.08 5.24 -35.95
CA ALA A 4 21.33 5.03 -34.71
C ALA A 4 20.09 4.12 -34.96
N PRO A 5 19.80 3.14 -34.09
CA PRO A 5 18.54 2.44 -34.15
C PRO A 5 17.45 3.30 -33.50
N THR A 6 16.43 3.58 -34.31
CA THR A 6 15.17 4.21 -33.97
C THR A 6 14.52 3.58 -32.74
N THR A 7 14.16 4.45 -31.80
CA THR A 7 13.50 4.18 -30.53
C THR A 7 12.20 3.39 -30.70
N VAL A 8 12.16 2.18 -30.14
CA VAL A 8 10.93 1.43 -29.86
C VAL A 8 10.23 2.12 -28.68
N ASN A 9 9.49 3.18 -28.95
CA ASN A 9 8.62 3.81 -27.95
C ASN A 9 7.23 4.03 -28.52
N SER A 10 6.47 2.95 -28.60
CA SER A 10 5.04 2.99 -28.93
C SER A 10 4.20 1.94 -28.19
N HIS A 11 4.77 1.18 -27.25
CA HIS A 11 4.06 0.08 -26.60
C HIS A 11 3.41 0.42 -25.25
N TRP A 12 3.67 1.60 -24.66
CA TRP A 12 3.19 1.95 -23.32
C TRP A 12 1.94 2.85 -23.31
N ARG A 13 1.13 2.78 -24.37
CA ARG A 13 -0.16 3.47 -24.43
C ARG A 13 -1.27 2.51 -24.00
N GLY A 14 -1.24 2.06 -22.74
CA GLY A 14 -2.32 1.19 -22.23
C GLY A 14 -1.99 0.27 -21.04
N CYS A 15 -1.05 0.59 -20.15
CA CYS A 15 -0.83 -0.24 -18.97
C CYS A 15 -1.89 0.03 -17.90
N GLY A 16 -2.73 -0.97 -17.68
CA GLY A 16 -3.76 -1.03 -16.65
C GLY A 16 -3.18 -1.20 -15.24
N SER A 17 -4.09 -1.15 -14.27
CA SER A 17 -3.89 -1.19 -12.81
C SER A 17 -3.07 -2.37 -12.27
N ASP A 18 -2.78 -3.37 -13.10
CA ASP A 18 -2.18 -4.64 -12.66
C ASP A 18 -0.65 -4.60 -12.63
N ASP A 19 0.02 -3.77 -13.43
CA ASP A 19 1.48 -3.83 -13.59
C ASP A 19 2.28 -3.29 -12.39
N VAL A 20 1.74 -2.33 -11.63
CA VAL A 20 2.46 -1.76 -10.47
C VAL A 20 2.34 -2.68 -9.25
N ALA A 21 1.18 -3.32 -9.06
CA ALA A 21 0.97 -4.32 -8.03
C ALA A 21 1.69 -5.64 -8.38
N TYR A 22 1.69 -6.03 -9.66
CA TYR A 22 2.37 -7.23 -10.16
C TYR A 22 3.90 -7.09 -10.15
N ALA A 23 4.45 -5.90 -10.46
CA ALA A 23 5.89 -5.64 -10.35
C ALA A 23 6.40 -5.69 -8.90
N ILE A 24 5.56 -5.31 -7.92
CA ILE A 24 5.88 -5.44 -6.49
C ILE A 24 5.78 -6.91 -6.02
N ALA A 25 4.95 -7.74 -6.70
CA ALA A 25 4.67 -9.12 -6.30
C ALA A 25 5.53 -10.20 -7.00
N THR A 26 6.08 -9.97 -8.20
CA THR A 26 6.60 -11.07 -9.04
C THR A 26 8.13 -11.18 -9.19
N GLU A 27 8.91 -10.26 -8.66
CA GLU A 27 10.38 -10.27 -8.80
C GLU A 27 11.16 -11.09 -7.74
N GLN A 28 10.59 -12.12 -7.09
CA GLN A 28 11.35 -12.90 -6.07
C GLN A 28 11.17 -14.43 -6.02
N ASN A 29 10.55 -15.09 -7.00
CA ASN A 29 10.15 -16.51 -6.81
C ASN A 29 10.86 -17.57 -7.67
N GLY A 30 12.18 -17.53 -7.89
CA GLY A 30 12.79 -18.80 -8.36
C GLY A 30 14.29 -18.88 -8.50
N VAL A 31 14.93 -17.94 -9.20
CA VAL A 31 16.32 -18.17 -9.66
C VAL A 31 17.35 -17.50 -8.75
N THR A 32 16.99 -16.36 -8.13
CA THR A 32 17.86 -15.57 -7.25
C THR A 32 18.05 -16.21 -5.86
N LEU A 33 17.09 -17.02 -5.40
CA LEU A 33 17.14 -17.69 -4.10
C LEU A 33 18.22 -18.79 -4.05
N GLY A 34 18.45 -19.47 -5.18
CA GLY A 34 19.43 -20.55 -5.29
C GLY A 34 20.88 -20.06 -5.19
N PHE A 35 21.15 -18.85 -5.67
CA PHE A 35 22.49 -18.26 -5.62
C PHE A 35 22.81 -17.73 -4.21
N ILE A 36 21.84 -17.08 -3.57
CA ILE A 36 22.00 -16.49 -2.23
C ILE A 36 22.08 -17.57 -1.14
N MET A 37 21.33 -18.69 -1.27
CA MET A 37 21.42 -19.80 -0.31
C MET A 37 22.74 -20.58 -0.41
N LYS A 38 23.36 -20.67 -1.61
CA LYS A 38 24.65 -21.33 -1.80
C LYS A 38 25.80 -20.52 -1.18
N GLU A 39 25.74 -19.20 -1.31
CA GLU A 39 26.70 -18.26 -0.72
C GLU A 39 26.66 -18.29 0.83
N GLN A 40 25.47 -18.37 1.43
CA GLN A 40 25.32 -18.43 2.90
C GLN A 40 25.89 -19.72 3.52
N ARG A 41 25.94 -20.85 2.79
CA ARG A 41 26.51 -22.12 3.28
C ARG A 41 28.05 -22.10 3.31
N GLU A 42 28.68 -21.41 2.37
CA GLU A 42 30.15 -21.30 2.28
C GLU A 42 30.71 -20.29 3.30
N VAL A 43 29.93 -19.24 3.64
CA VAL A 43 30.24 -18.27 4.69
C VAL A 43 30.03 -18.85 6.09
N ALA A 44 28.99 -19.66 6.30
CA ALA A 44 28.71 -20.31 7.59
C ALA A 44 29.78 -21.35 7.99
N ALA A 45 30.43 -22.00 7.03
CA ALA A 45 31.51 -22.96 7.30
C ALA A 45 32.81 -22.32 7.83
N ARG A 46 32.98 -21.00 7.70
CA ARG A 46 34.17 -20.27 8.18
C ARG A 46 33.98 -19.54 9.51
N ALA A 47 32.76 -19.45 10.04
CA ALA A 47 32.45 -18.65 11.22
C ALA A 47 32.13 -19.52 12.44
N THR A 48 33.06 -20.40 12.84
CA THR A 48 33.06 -20.94 14.21
C THR A 48 33.94 -20.07 15.10
N VAL A 49 33.36 -19.68 16.26
CA VAL A 49 33.96 -19.04 17.45
C VAL A 49 33.73 -17.51 17.57
N SER A 50 32.60 -17.12 18.18
CA SER A 50 32.52 -16.50 19.54
C SER A 50 31.14 -15.92 19.85
N THR A 51 30.66 -16.17 21.08
CA THR A 51 29.35 -15.93 21.73
C THR A 51 29.03 -14.41 21.93
N PRO A 52 27.75 -14.00 22.13
CA PRO A 52 27.23 -12.69 21.73
C PRO A 52 27.22 -11.64 22.85
N SER A 53 27.65 -10.42 22.53
CA SER A 53 27.26 -9.21 23.26
C SER A 53 26.07 -8.58 22.56
N THR A 54 24.92 -8.51 23.22
CA THR A 54 23.72 -7.80 22.75
C THR A 54 24.03 -6.33 22.47
N PRO A 55 23.93 -5.84 21.22
CA PRO A 55 23.87 -4.42 20.96
C PRO A 55 22.41 -3.99 21.11
N ARG A 56 22.11 -3.10 22.07
CA ARG A 56 20.89 -2.31 22.02
C ARG A 56 20.91 -1.53 20.71
N VAL A 57 20.12 -1.96 19.73
CA VAL A 57 19.97 -1.24 18.48
C VAL A 57 19.17 0.01 18.78
N GLU A 58 19.87 1.13 18.95
CA GLU A 58 19.28 2.44 18.65
C GLU A 58 18.85 2.39 17.19
N SER A 59 17.54 2.45 16.95
CA SER A 59 16.98 2.45 15.62
C SER A 59 17.53 3.65 14.86
N LEU A 60 18.52 3.41 13.99
CA LEU A 60 18.97 4.38 12.99
C LEU A 60 17.74 4.89 12.26
N LYS A 61 17.38 6.14 12.52
CA LYS A 61 16.25 6.83 11.90
C LYS A 61 16.66 7.17 10.47
N LEU A 62 16.74 6.14 9.63
CA LEU A 62 17.00 6.27 8.20
C LEU A 62 15.85 7.07 7.60
N HIS A 63 16.14 8.33 7.28
CA HIS A 63 15.19 9.24 6.66
C HIS A 63 15.04 8.86 5.19
N VAL A 64 13.93 8.21 4.86
CA VAL A 64 13.53 7.93 3.48
C VAL A 64 12.81 9.17 2.94
N ASN A 65 13.28 9.70 1.82
CA ASN A 65 12.63 10.84 1.19
C ASN A 65 11.23 10.48 0.69
N SER A 66 10.32 11.45 0.68
CA SER A 66 8.98 11.19 0.18
C SER A 66 8.96 11.12 -1.35
N TYR A 67 8.40 10.05 -1.92
CA TYR A 67 8.14 9.95 -3.35
C TYR A 67 6.83 10.65 -3.69
N VAL A 68 6.91 11.74 -4.45
CA VAL A 68 5.75 12.57 -4.78
C VAL A 68 5.00 12.02 -6.00
N GLY A 69 5.71 11.33 -6.89
CA GLY A 69 5.20 10.82 -8.16
C GLY A 69 5.18 11.89 -9.24
N ARG A 70 6.18 12.78 -9.27
CA ARG A 70 6.35 13.79 -10.33
C ARG A 70 6.79 13.15 -11.65
N GLU A 71 6.48 13.78 -12.77
CA GLU A 71 6.91 13.30 -14.08
C GLU A 71 8.45 13.44 -14.16
N GLY A 72 9.13 12.34 -14.52
CA GLY A 72 10.60 12.26 -14.49
C GLY A 72 11.23 12.01 -13.11
N GLU A 73 10.44 11.87 -12.03
CA GLU A 73 10.96 11.44 -10.73
C GLU A 73 11.31 9.94 -10.76
N PRO A 74 12.55 9.53 -10.48
CA PRO A 74 12.98 8.15 -10.69
C PRO A 74 12.46 7.23 -9.58
N ILE A 75 11.33 6.57 -9.82
CA ILE A 75 10.70 5.63 -8.87
C ILE A 75 11.67 4.52 -8.40
N LEU A 76 12.50 3.99 -9.30
CA LEU A 76 13.45 2.93 -8.98
C LEU A 76 14.51 3.38 -7.97
N ARG A 77 14.97 4.64 -8.07
CA ARG A 77 15.94 5.19 -7.11
C ARG A 77 15.31 5.29 -5.72
N TRP A 78 14.08 5.76 -5.63
CA TRP A 78 13.36 5.82 -4.36
C TRP A 78 13.08 4.43 -3.77
N LEU A 79 12.71 3.45 -4.61
CA LEU A 79 12.52 2.06 -4.16
C LEU A 79 13.79 1.47 -3.54
N VAL A 80 14.97 1.76 -4.11
CA VAL A 80 16.25 1.35 -3.53
C VAL A 80 16.46 1.97 -2.14
N GLU A 81 16.11 3.25 -1.95
CA GLU A 81 16.17 3.90 -0.63
C GLU A 81 15.25 3.18 0.39
N VAL A 82 14.00 2.87 0.00
CA VAL A 82 13.03 2.16 0.85
C VAL A 82 13.49 0.74 1.18
N VAL A 83 13.93 -0.04 0.19
CA VAL A 83 14.40 -1.42 0.38
C VAL A 83 15.65 -1.45 1.26
N THR A 84 16.55 -0.48 1.09
CA THR A 84 17.73 -0.34 1.93
C THR A 84 17.34 -0.03 3.38
N ALA A 85 16.39 0.88 3.61
CA ALA A 85 15.89 1.20 4.94
C ALA A 85 15.18 0.00 5.60
N ILE A 86 14.33 -0.72 4.88
CA ILE A 86 13.68 -1.96 5.32
C ILE A 86 14.71 -3.02 5.72
N THR A 87 15.75 -3.19 4.90
CA THR A 87 16.83 -4.15 5.13
C THR A 87 17.63 -3.77 6.38
N ALA A 88 18.00 -2.49 6.52
CA ALA A 88 18.73 -1.96 7.67
C ALA A 88 17.93 -2.08 8.97
N GLN A 89 16.61 -1.85 8.92
CA GLN A 89 15.70 -2.00 10.06
C GLN A 89 15.26 -3.45 10.31
N ARG A 90 15.67 -4.39 9.46
CA ARG A 90 15.33 -5.82 9.55
C ARG A 90 13.82 -6.07 9.59
N ILE A 91 13.06 -5.28 8.83
CA ILE A 91 11.61 -5.47 8.69
C ILE A 91 11.38 -6.66 7.76
N VAL A 92 10.96 -7.80 8.33
CA VAL A 92 10.77 -9.06 7.59
C VAL A 92 9.34 -9.21 7.08
N ASP A 93 8.37 -8.92 7.93
CA ASP A 93 6.94 -9.08 7.67
C ASP A 93 6.47 -8.21 6.48
N PRO A 94 5.82 -8.79 5.45
CA PRO A 94 5.35 -8.05 4.28
C PRO A 94 4.42 -6.89 4.62
N LEU A 95 3.51 -7.06 5.58
CA LEU A 95 2.56 -6.01 5.96
C LEU A 95 3.29 -4.83 6.63
N SER A 96 4.28 -5.12 7.45
CA SER A 96 5.15 -4.13 8.09
C SER A 96 6.01 -3.36 7.09
N LYS A 97 6.45 -4.01 6.00
CA LYS A 97 7.16 -3.32 4.89
C LYS A 97 6.26 -2.31 4.19
N VAL A 98 5.01 -2.71 3.92
CA VAL A 98 4.01 -1.82 3.29
C VAL A 98 3.67 -0.66 4.23
N ALA A 99 3.41 -0.94 5.51
CA ALA A 99 3.13 0.07 6.53
C ALA A 99 4.28 1.07 6.71
N PHE A 100 5.53 0.63 6.54
CA PHE A 100 6.71 1.50 6.52
C PHE A 100 6.78 2.39 5.27
N ALA A 101 6.46 1.85 4.10
CA ALA A 101 6.58 2.57 2.83
C ALA A 101 5.47 3.59 2.58
N ILE A 102 4.24 3.33 3.04
CA ILE A 102 3.08 4.22 2.80
C ILE A 102 3.32 5.66 3.31
N PRO A 103 3.84 5.90 4.53
CA PRO A 103 4.19 7.25 4.99
C PRO A 103 5.23 7.97 4.13
N CYS A 104 6.06 7.24 3.40
CA CYS A 104 7.04 7.78 2.46
C CYS A 104 6.42 8.19 1.12
N LEU A 105 5.15 7.89 0.85
CA LEU A 105 4.46 8.39 -0.33
C LEU A 105 3.97 9.81 -0.09
N GLY A 106 4.09 10.68 -1.08
CA GLY A 106 3.62 12.07 -1.06
C GLY A 106 2.85 12.40 -2.33
N GLY A 107 2.23 13.58 -2.37
CA GLY A 107 1.57 14.12 -3.57
C GLY A 107 0.69 13.12 -4.33
N ARG A 108 1.04 12.85 -5.59
CA ARG A 108 0.29 11.95 -6.47
C ARG A 108 0.43 10.49 -6.04
N ALA A 109 1.60 10.07 -5.60
CA ALA A 109 1.82 8.70 -5.15
C ALA A 109 0.96 8.35 -3.91
N ARG A 110 0.88 9.26 -2.92
CA ARG A 110 0.00 9.08 -1.76
C ARG A 110 -1.48 9.01 -2.14
N ARG A 111 -1.89 9.82 -3.11
CA ARG A 111 -3.26 9.81 -3.64
C ARG A 111 -3.62 8.47 -4.26
N TRP A 112 -2.76 7.94 -5.14
CA TRP A 112 -3.00 6.64 -5.77
C TRP A 112 -3.06 5.49 -4.76
N ALA A 113 -2.15 5.49 -3.78
CA ALA A 113 -2.19 4.52 -2.69
C ALA A 113 -3.50 4.61 -1.89
N SER A 114 -3.97 5.81 -1.59
CA SER A 114 -5.23 6.01 -0.85
C SER A 114 -6.46 5.60 -1.66
N ILE A 115 -6.45 5.81 -2.99
CA ILE A 115 -7.50 5.33 -3.90
C ILE A 115 -7.55 3.80 -3.91
N ALA A 116 -6.39 3.14 -4.11
CA ALA A 116 -6.33 1.69 -4.13
C ALA A 116 -6.80 1.09 -2.79
N GLU A 117 -6.30 1.62 -1.68
CA GLU A 117 -6.70 1.16 -0.34
C GLU A 117 -8.18 1.41 -0.06
N PHE A 118 -8.75 2.50 -0.56
CA PHE A 118 -10.17 2.79 -0.41
C PHE A 118 -11.03 1.83 -1.23
N LEU A 119 -10.64 1.49 -2.46
CA LEU A 119 -11.38 0.56 -3.32
C LEU A 119 -11.39 -0.87 -2.76
N ASP A 120 -10.32 -1.27 -2.08
CA ASP A 120 -10.21 -2.56 -1.38
C ASP A 120 -10.70 -2.51 0.08
N LEU A 121 -11.34 -1.42 0.50
CA LEU A 121 -11.72 -1.20 1.89
C LEU A 121 -12.77 -2.21 2.36
N GLN A 122 -12.46 -2.93 3.43
CA GLN A 122 -13.34 -3.92 4.07
C GLN A 122 -13.44 -3.67 5.58
N GLN A 123 -14.64 -3.83 6.16
CA GLN A 123 -14.88 -3.66 7.58
C GLN A 123 -14.14 -4.72 8.41
N GLY A 124 -13.97 -5.94 7.88
CA GLY A 124 -13.06 -6.93 8.45
C GLY A 124 -13.40 -7.34 9.88
N LYS A 125 -12.59 -6.97 10.88
CA LYS A 125 -12.88 -7.20 12.31
C LYS A 125 -13.25 -5.91 13.06
N HIS A 126 -13.22 -4.78 12.38
CA HIS A 126 -13.46 -3.47 12.97
C HIS A 126 -14.96 -3.25 13.22
N ASP A 127 -15.29 -2.49 14.26
CA ASP A 127 -16.62 -1.90 14.44
C ASP A 127 -16.93 -0.87 13.33
N VAL A 128 -18.19 -0.47 13.19
CA VAL A 128 -18.60 0.43 12.09
C VAL A 128 -17.94 1.81 12.24
N HIS A 129 -17.70 2.28 13.46
CA HIS A 129 -17.07 3.56 13.71
C HIS A 129 -15.60 3.57 13.24
N ALA A 130 -14.78 2.60 13.65
CA ALA A 130 -13.38 2.48 13.22
C ALA A 130 -13.26 2.31 11.69
N TYR A 131 -14.17 1.54 11.09
CA TYR A 131 -14.29 1.40 9.64
C TYR A 131 -14.59 2.74 8.95
N ALA A 132 -15.57 3.48 9.46
CA ALA A 132 -15.97 4.77 8.92
C ALA A 132 -14.86 5.83 9.04
N GLN A 133 -14.12 5.86 10.15
CA GLN A 133 -12.97 6.75 10.29
C GLN A 133 -11.87 6.43 9.27
N ARG A 134 -11.63 5.14 8.99
CA ARG A 134 -10.68 4.72 7.94
C ARG A 134 -11.14 5.18 6.56
N ALA A 135 -12.42 5.01 6.23
CA ALA A 135 -12.99 5.52 4.98
C ALA A 135 -12.76 7.03 4.82
N ARG A 136 -13.08 7.83 5.85
CA ARG A 136 -12.87 9.29 5.82
C ARG A 136 -11.41 9.67 5.65
N TYR A 137 -10.52 9.01 6.38
CA TYR A 137 -9.09 9.26 6.29
C TYR A 137 -8.56 9.03 4.86
N LEU A 138 -8.93 7.91 4.25
CA LEU A 138 -8.51 7.59 2.89
C LEU A 138 -9.07 8.57 1.87
N VAL A 139 -10.35 8.95 1.99
CA VAL A 139 -10.97 9.95 1.11
C VAL A 139 -10.36 11.34 1.30
N SER A 140 -9.98 11.72 2.51
CA SER A 140 -9.33 13.01 2.79
C SER A 140 -7.96 13.15 2.11
N ASN A 141 -7.22 12.05 1.95
CA ASN A 141 -5.95 12.05 1.22
C ASN A 141 -6.13 12.25 -0.30
N ILE A 142 -7.36 12.15 -0.82
CA ILE A 142 -7.69 12.31 -2.24
C ILE A 142 -8.08 13.77 -2.49
N MET A 143 -7.08 14.66 -2.44
CA MET A 143 -7.24 16.12 -2.53
C MET A 143 -7.57 16.58 -3.96
N THR A 144 -8.81 16.35 -4.43
CA THR A 144 -9.47 16.70 -5.73
C THR A 144 -10.05 15.45 -6.38
N ASN A 145 -11.36 15.27 -6.27
CA ASN A 145 -12.14 14.06 -6.61
C ASN A 145 -11.84 13.47 -8.00
N PRO A 146 -11.02 12.39 -8.12
CA PRO A 146 -11.01 11.56 -9.30
C PRO A 146 -12.07 10.44 -9.21
N ILE A 147 -12.64 10.23 -8.02
CA ILE A 147 -13.69 9.24 -7.72
C ILE A 147 -14.96 10.03 -7.44
N ASP A 148 -16.04 9.70 -8.15
CA ASP A 148 -17.35 10.28 -7.93
C ASP A 148 -17.97 9.80 -6.61
N GLU A 149 -18.92 10.57 -6.07
CA GLU A 149 -19.55 10.23 -4.80
C GLU A 149 -20.29 8.88 -4.83
N ALA A 150 -20.87 8.49 -5.96
CA ALA A 150 -21.57 7.21 -6.06
C ALA A 150 -20.58 6.05 -5.91
N THR A 151 -19.41 6.12 -6.55
CA THR A 151 -18.34 5.13 -6.36
C THR A 151 -17.87 5.09 -4.90
N LYS A 152 -17.75 6.24 -4.22
CA LYS A 152 -17.38 6.26 -2.79
C LYS A 152 -18.41 5.57 -1.91
N VAL A 153 -19.68 5.91 -2.10
CA VAL A 153 -20.80 5.31 -1.36
C VAL A 153 -20.88 3.81 -1.61
N VAL A 154 -20.85 3.38 -2.87
CA VAL A 154 -20.94 1.96 -3.24
C VAL A 154 -19.76 1.18 -2.68
N THR A 155 -18.55 1.72 -2.71
CA THR A 155 -17.36 1.07 -2.14
C THR A 155 -17.50 0.90 -0.64
N PHE A 156 -17.88 1.97 0.08
CA PHE A 156 -18.13 1.92 1.52
C PHE A 156 -19.23 0.90 1.89
N MET A 157 -20.35 0.90 1.16
CA MET A 157 -21.45 -0.03 1.43
C MET A 157 -21.09 -1.48 1.12
N LYS A 158 -20.32 -1.72 0.05
CA LYS A 158 -19.83 -3.06 -0.30
C LYS A 158 -18.85 -3.61 0.74
N GLY A 159 -18.00 -2.75 1.30
CA GLY A 159 -17.00 -3.11 2.30
C GLY A 159 -17.57 -3.38 3.70
N LEU A 160 -18.81 -3.00 3.99
CA LEU A 160 -19.48 -3.36 5.23
C LEU A 160 -19.71 -4.88 5.32
N LYS A 161 -19.65 -5.39 6.55
CA LYS A 161 -20.10 -6.76 6.86
C LYS A 161 -21.56 -6.93 6.53
N ASP A 162 -21.93 -8.13 6.11
CA ASP A 162 -23.33 -8.47 5.93
C ASP A 162 -24.07 -8.38 7.27
N GLY A 163 -25.19 -7.67 7.27
CA GLY A 163 -25.93 -7.36 8.47
C GLY A 163 -26.90 -6.18 8.29
N PRO A 164 -27.63 -5.83 9.36
CA PRO A 164 -28.65 -4.77 9.35
C PRO A 164 -28.12 -3.41 8.87
N VAL A 165 -26.93 -2.99 9.32
CA VAL A 165 -26.30 -1.72 8.88
C VAL A 165 -26.13 -1.67 7.36
N LYS A 166 -25.58 -2.74 6.77
CA LYS A 166 -25.39 -2.84 5.32
C LYS A 166 -26.74 -2.83 4.60
N THR A 167 -27.68 -3.66 5.03
CA THR A 167 -29.03 -3.75 4.45
C THR A 167 -29.76 -2.41 4.49
N TYR A 168 -29.69 -1.69 5.62
CA TYR A 168 -30.29 -0.37 5.79
C TYR A 168 -29.71 0.64 4.80
N LEU A 169 -28.39 0.72 4.67
CA LEU A 169 -27.75 1.63 3.72
C LEU A 169 -28.08 1.29 2.26
N PHE A 170 -28.21 0.02 1.90
CA PHE A 170 -28.65 -0.37 0.55
C PHE A 170 -30.11 0.00 0.27
N ARG A 171 -30.94 0.12 1.30
CA ARG A 171 -32.32 0.59 1.20
C ARG A 171 -32.41 2.11 1.09
N GLU A 172 -31.70 2.84 1.95
CA GLU A 172 -31.73 4.31 1.97
C GLU A 172 -30.92 4.92 0.81
N TYR A 173 -29.88 4.23 0.36
CA TYR A 173 -29.02 4.62 -0.76
C TYR A 173 -28.56 6.09 -0.70
N PRO A 174 -27.72 6.45 0.30
CA PRO A 174 -27.27 7.82 0.51
C PRO A 174 -26.52 8.38 -0.70
N SER A 175 -26.66 9.68 -0.95
CA SER A 175 -26.07 10.34 -2.12
C SER A 175 -24.58 10.68 -1.99
N THR A 176 -24.04 10.66 -0.76
CA THR A 176 -22.62 10.97 -0.47
C THR A 176 -22.08 10.08 0.64
N LEU A 177 -20.75 9.91 0.67
CA LEU A 177 -20.10 9.14 1.74
C LEU A 177 -20.34 9.77 3.12
N GLU A 178 -20.30 11.10 3.21
CA GLU A 178 -20.54 11.81 4.48
C GLU A 178 -21.99 11.73 4.96
N ALA A 179 -22.95 11.46 4.07
CA ALA A 179 -24.31 11.10 4.46
C ALA A 179 -24.42 9.63 4.89
N ALA A 180 -23.67 8.73 4.24
CA ALA A 180 -23.71 7.30 4.53
C ALA A 180 -23.16 6.97 5.93
N ILE A 181 -22.09 7.64 6.36
CA ILE A 181 -21.44 7.35 7.65
C ILE A 181 -22.35 7.56 8.87
N PRO A 182 -22.98 8.73 9.08
CA PRO A 182 -23.86 8.94 10.23
C PRO A 182 -25.07 7.99 10.22
N LEU A 183 -25.61 7.65 9.04
CA LEU A 183 -26.66 6.63 8.90
C LEU A 183 -26.18 5.25 9.36
N ALA A 184 -24.97 4.85 8.95
CA ALA A 184 -24.37 3.58 9.37
C ALA A 184 -24.16 3.52 10.89
N MET A 185 -23.73 4.62 11.49
CA MET A 185 -23.55 4.74 12.94
C MET A 185 -24.90 4.66 13.67
N GLN A 186 -25.91 5.39 13.21
CA GLN A 186 -27.24 5.39 13.81
C GLN A 186 -27.85 3.99 13.82
N GLU A 187 -27.76 3.26 12.72
CA GLU A 187 -28.25 1.89 12.64
C GLU A 187 -27.47 0.95 13.56
N GLU A 188 -26.14 1.09 13.68
CA GLU A 188 -25.34 0.32 14.64
C GLU A 188 -25.79 0.55 16.09
N PHE A 189 -26.13 1.80 16.46
CA PHE A 189 -26.65 2.11 17.79
C PHE A 189 -28.06 1.55 18.03
N GLY A 190 -28.93 1.53 17.01
CA GLY A 190 -30.29 0.99 17.13
C GLY A 190 -30.36 -0.54 17.32
N LEU A 191 -29.25 -1.25 17.09
CA LEU A 191 -29.14 -2.70 17.24
C LEU A 191 -28.60 -3.15 18.59
N ARG A 192 -28.15 -2.22 19.43
CA ARG A 192 -27.64 -2.46 20.78
C ARG A 192 -28.73 -2.24 21.81
#